data_AF-A0A7J6VB95-F1
#
_entry.id   AF-A0A7J6VB95-F1
#
_cell.length_a   1.000
_cell.length_b   1.000
_cell.length_c   1.000
_cell.angle_alpha   90.00
_cell.angle_beta   90.00
_cell.angle_gamma   90.00
#
_symmetry.space_group_name_H-M   'P 1'
#
loop_
_entity.id
_entity.type
_entity.pdbx_description
1 polymer ?
#
loop_
_entity_poly.entity_id
_entity_poly.type
_entity_poly.pdbx_seq_one_letter_code
_entity_poly.pdbx_strand_id
1 'polypeptide(L)'
;MRPHFPKLYTLGPLHALLSTVHRNGRSSSSNNSIFEVDRDCITWLDSQPSKSVVYVSFGSIVMMTHKQMLEFWYGLVNSGKRFLWAIRPDSVIDKDEKYQIPHELTAGTEQRGFVSEVWKVGLDMKDTSDRSTIENMVNDLMDTKRDELMKSMDETSQLAKKSVSEGGSSYFNLEALIKDINAL
;
A
#
# COMPACT_ATOMS: atom_id res chain seq x y z
N MET A 1 -28.07 -23.03 18.80
CA MET A 1 -27.16 -22.84 17.65
C MET A 1 -25.80 -23.39 18.04
N ARG A 2 -25.27 -24.39 17.32
CA ARG A 2 -23.85 -24.75 17.46
C ARG A 2 -23.03 -23.77 16.60
N PRO A 3 -21.93 -23.18 17.09
CA PRO A 3 -21.11 -22.32 16.25
C PRO A 3 -20.57 -23.13 15.06
N HIS A 4 -20.69 -22.55 13.86
CA HIS A 4 -20.34 -23.16 12.57
C HIS A 4 -18.82 -23.37 12.40
N PHE A 5 -18.00 -22.86 13.34
CA PHE A 5 -16.55 -23.04 13.41
C PHE A 5 -16.14 -23.38 14.86
N PRO A 6 -15.72 -24.61 15.16
CA PRO A 6 -15.42 -25.03 16.53
C PRO A 6 -14.12 -24.42 17.08
N LYS A 7 -13.20 -23.98 16.21
CA LYS A 7 -11.94 -23.33 16.57
C LYS A 7 -11.68 -22.15 15.62
N LEU A 8 -11.28 -21.01 16.18
CA LEU A 8 -10.94 -19.79 15.46
C LEU A 8 -9.52 -19.36 15.85
N TYR A 9 -8.64 -19.16 14.87
CA TYR A 9 -7.27 -18.69 15.08
C TYR A 9 -7.08 -17.33 14.41
N THR A 10 -6.71 -16.32 15.19
CA THR A 10 -6.42 -14.98 14.64
C THR A 10 -4.94 -14.88 14.29
N LEU A 11 -4.59 -15.06 13.02
CA LEU A 11 -3.19 -15.11 12.54
C LEU A 11 -2.70 -13.78 11.94
N GLY A 12 -3.47 -12.70 12.11
CA GLY A 12 -3.12 -11.39 11.59
C GLY A 12 -2.30 -10.54 12.56
N PRO A 13 -1.61 -9.49 12.04
CA PRO A 13 -1.26 -9.29 10.63
C PRO A 13 -0.16 -10.26 10.16
N LEU A 14 -0.40 -10.95 9.04
CA LEU A 14 0.44 -12.04 8.56
C LEU A 14 1.90 -11.61 8.27
N HIS A 15 2.09 -10.45 7.63
CA HIS A 15 3.44 -9.96 7.28
C HIS A 15 4.33 -9.77 8.52
N ALA A 16 3.76 -9.27 9.62
CA ALA A 16 4.49 -9.05 10.86
C ALA A 16 4.67 -10.36 11.65
N LEU A 17 3.64 -11.22 11.67
CA LEU A 17 3.71 -12.54 12.32
C LEU A 17 4.80 -13.42 11.70
N LEU A 18 4.87 -13.49 10.36
CA LEU A 18 5.91 -14.23 9.67
C LEU A 18 7.30 -13.68 9.97
N SER A 19 7.44 -12.36 10.09
CA SER A 19 8.71 -11.71 10.43
C SER A 19 9.18 -12.07 11.84
N THR A 20 8.26 -12.12 12.81
CA THR A 20 8.58 -12.57 14.19
C THR A 20 9.04 -14.02 14.21
N VAL A 21 8.35 -14.91 13.49
CA VAL A 21 8.68 -16.34 13.46
C VAL A 21 10.05 -16.60 12.81
N HIS A 22 10.36 -15.89 11.72
CA HIS A 22 11.68 -16.00 11.05
C HIS A 22 12.83 -15.54 11.95
N ARG A 23 12.65 -14.46 12.74
CA ARG A 23 13.67 -13.97 13.68
C ARG A 23 13.97 -14.96 14.80
N ASN A 24 13.01 -15.81 15.16
CA ASN A 24 13.14 -16.80 16.23
C ASN A 24 13.64 -18.19 15.73
N GLY A 25 14.17 -18.28 14.50
CA GLY A 25 14.96 -19.44 14.05
C GLY A 25 14.17 -20.62 13.50
N ARG A 26 12.89 -20.45 13.14
CA ARG A 26 12.09 -21.48 12.45
C ARG A 26 11.83 -21.04 11.00
N SER A 27 12.49 -21.73 10.06
CA SER A 27 12.46 -21.55 8.59
C SER A 27 13.56 -20.65 7.98
N SER A 28 14.21 -21.22 6.97
CA SER A 28 15.13 -20.58 6.02
C SER A 28 14.45 -19.39 5.33
N SER A 29 15.22 -18.31 5.15
CA SER A 29 14.82 -17.08 4.46
C SER A 29 14.28 -17.40 3.06
N SER A 30 12.96 -17.49 2.91
CA SER A 30 12.33 -17.51 1.60
C SER A 30 12.08 -16.06 1.20
N ASN A 31 12.82 -15.59 0.18
CA ASN A 31 12.47 -14.35 -0.50
C ASN A 31 11.08 -14.53 -1.13
N ASN A 32 10.04 -14.05 -0.45
CA ASN A 32 8.66 -14.12 -0.92
C ASN A 32 8.36 -13.00 -1.95
N SER A 33 9.38 -12.28 -2.44
CA SER A 33 9.16 -11.27 -3.48
C SER A 33 9.04 -11.97 -4.84
N ILE A 34 7.84 -11.91 -5.41
CA ILE A 34 7.55 -12.41 -6.75
C ILE A 34 8.24 -11.53 -7.83
N PHE A 35 8.76 -10.36 -7.44
CA PHE A 35 9.40 -9.39 -8.31
C PHE A 35 10.72 -8.89 -7.73
N GLU A 36 11.59 -8.36 -8.60
CA GLU A 36 12.74 -7.56 -8.17
C GLU A 36 12.26 -6.36 -7.35
N VAL A 37 12.94 -6.11 -6.23
CA VAL A 37 12.65 -4.96 -5.38
C VAL A 37 13.27 -3.74 -6.05
N ASP A 38 12.43 -2.87 -6.61
CA ASP A 38 12.84 -1.53 -7.06
C ASP A 38 13.37 -0.75 -5.85
N ARG A 39 14.70 -0.55 -5.82
CA ARG A 39 15.38 0.20 -4.76
C ARG A 39 15.46 1.70 -5.06
N ASP A 40 15.13 2.12 -6.28
CA ASP A 40 15.20 3.53 -6.67
C ASP A 40 14.10 4.32 -5.97
N CYS A 41 12.91 3.71 -5.85
CA CYS A 41 11.80 4.29 -5.09
C CYS A 41 12.13 4.48 -3.60
N ILE A 42 12.85 3.53 -3.00
CA ILE A 42 13.29 3.60 -1.60
C ILE A 42 14.37 4.67 -1.42
N THR A 43 15.34 4.72 -2.34
CA THR A 43 16.39 5.75 -2.32
C THR A 43 15.80 7.16 -2.45
N TRP A 44 14.78 7.33 -3.32
CA TRP A 44 14.06 8.59 -3.44
C TRP A 44 13.33 8.95 -2.14
N LEU A 45 12.63 7.99 -1.52
CA LEU A 45 11.94 8.20 -0.24
C LEU A 45 12.89 8.60 0.90
N ASP A 46 14.06 7.94 1.00
CA ASP A 46 15.06 8.20 2.04
C ASP A 46 15.62 9.64 1.96
N SER A 47 15.55 10.28 0.79
CA SER A 47 15.97 11.68 0.60
C SER A 47 14.89 12.71 0.97
N GLN A 48 13.66 12.28 1.28
CA GLN A 48 12.56 13.19 1.61
C GLN A 48 12.46 13.44 3.13
N PRO A 49 11.92 14.60 3.56
CA PRO A 49 11.63 14.82 4.97
C PRO A 49 10.67 13.77 5.54
N SER A 50 10.83 13.43 6.81
CA SER A 50 9.95 12.46 7.49
C SER A 50 8.48 12.87 7.35
N LYS A 51 7.61 11.89 7.08
CA LYS A 51 6.15 12.07 7.06
C LYS A 51 5.68 13.15 6.07
N SER A 52 6.40 13.34 4.96
CA SER A 52 6.14 14.41 3.97
C SER A 52 5.67 13.92 2.61
N VAL A 53 5.64 12.60 2.38
CA VAL A 53 5.28 11.97 1.11
C VAL A 53 3.94 11.26 1.24
N VAL A 54 3.06 11.47 0.27
CA VAL A 54 1.81 10.70 0.09
C VAL A 54 2.09 9.45 -0.74
N TYR A 55 1.81 8.27 -0.21
CA TYR A 55 1.84 7.04 -1.01
C TYR A 55 0.47 6.81 -1.68
N VAL A 56 0.49 6.57 -2.98
CA VAL A 56 -0.70 6.27 -3.78
C VAL A 56 -0.54 4.92 -4.45
N SER A 57 -1.53 4.05 -4.28
CA SER A 57 -1.63 2.80 -5.01
C SER A 57 -3.08 2.36 -5.12
N PHE A 58 -3.45 1.82 -6.27
CA PHE A 58 -4.79 1.25 -6.50
C PHE A 58 -4.82 -0.27 -6.32
N GLY A 59 -3.77 -0.85 -5.73
CA GLY A 59 -3.65 -2.28 -5.53
C GLY A 59 -3.50 -3.04 -6.85
N SER A 60 -3.67 -4.36 -6.80
CA SER A 60 -3.43 -5.17 -7.98
C SER A 60 -4.57 -5.13 -8.99
N ILE A 61 -5.79 -4.96 -8.49
CA ILE A 61 -6.99 -5.31 -9.22
C ILE A 61 -7.70 -4.11 -9.81
N VAL A 62 -7.11 -2.93 -9.93
CA VAL A 62 -7.87 -1.77 -10.43
C VAL A 62 -7.41 -1.38 -11.82
N MET A 63 -8.35 -1.23 -12.74
CA MET A 63 -8.18 -0.59 -14.05
C MET A 63 -8.82 0.80 -14.05
N MET A 64 -8.19 1.72 -14.76
CA MET A 64 -8.63 3.11 -14.94
C MET A 64 -8.51 3.52 -16.41
N THR A 65 -9.34 4.44 -16.87
CA THR A 65 -9.17 5.05 -18.19
C THR A 65 -7.98 6.01 -18.21
N HIS A 66 -7.42 6.29 -19.38
CA HIS A 66 -6.35 7.29 -19.52
C HIS A 66 -6.81 8.67 -18.99
N LYS A 67 -8.07 9.04 -19.24
CA LYS A 67 -8.66 10.27 -18.71
C LYS A 67 -8.66 10.31 -17.18
N GLN A 68 -9.07 9.23 -16.52
CA GLN A 68 -9.05 9.14 -15.05
C GLN A 68 -7.62 9.22 -14.51
N MET A 69 -6.67 8.55 -15.16
CA MET A 69 -5.25 8.65 -14.78
C MET A 69 -4.77 10.11 -14.84
N LEU A 70 -5.09 10.84 -15.92
CA LEU A 70 -4.71 12.24 -16.06
C LEU A 70 -5.34 13.12 -14.99
N GLU A 71 -6.64 13.00 -14.73
CA GLU A 71 -7.30 13.77 -13.66
C GLU A 71 -6.65 13.49 -12.30
N PHE A 72 -6.31 12.24 -12.03
CA PHE A 72 -5.57 11.86 -10.83
C PHE A 72 -4.20 12.51 -10.75
N TRP A 73 -3.42 12.42 -11.84
CA TRP A 73 -2.09 13.02 -11.91
C TRP A 73 -2.14 14.54 -11.72
N TYR A 74 -3.08 15.23 -12.37
CA TYR A 74 -3.29 16.66 -12.17
C TYR A 74 -3.59 16.98 -10.71
N GLY A 75 -4.48 16.24 -10.06
CA GLY A 75 -4.79 16.45 -8.65
C GLY A 75 -3.56 16.29 -7.74
N LEU A 76 -2.72 15.29 -8.00
CA LEU A 76 -1.46 15.10 -7.28
C LEU A 76 -0.49 16.27 -7.49
N VAL A 77 -0.24 16.67 -8.74
CA VAL A 77 0.70 17.75 -9.08
C VAL A 77 0.23 19.10 -8.52
N ASN A 78 -1.07 19.38 -8.62
CA ASN A 78 -1.68 20.63 -8.16
C ASN A 78 -1.62 20.78 -6.64
N SER A 79 -1.73 19.67 -5.88
CA SER A 79 -1.64 19.70 -4.42
C SER A 79 -0.31 20.30 -3.90
N GLY A 80 0.73 20.30 -4.74
CA GLY A 80 2.07 20.72 -4.36
C GLY A 80 2.74 19.82 -3.30
N LYS A 81 2.09 18.73 -2.89
CA LYS A 81 2.65 17.76 -1.94
C LYS A 81 3.59 16.80 -2.65
N ARG A 82 4.53 16.22 -1.89
CA ARG A 82 5.36 15.13 -2.42
C ARG A 82 4.54 13.85 -2.47
N PHE A 83 4.70 13.07 -3.51
CA PHE A 83 3.96 11.82 -3.66
C PHE A 83 4.81 10.70 -4.27
N LEU A 84 4.54 9.47 -3.84
CA LEU A 84 5.02 8.25 -4.47
C LEU A 84 3.79 7.53 -5.03
N TRP A 85 3.69 7.44 -6.36
CA TRP A 85 2.57 6.79 -7.01
C TRP A 85 3.00 5.49 -7.69
N ALA A 86 2.53 4.36 -7.16
CA ALA A 86 2.69 3.06 -7.80
C ALA A 86 1.63 2.89 -8.90
N ILE A 87 2.02 3.13 -10.15
CA ILE A 87 1.16 3.02 -11.34
C ILE A 87 1.43 1.70 -12.04
N ARG A 88 0.42 1.18 -12.75
CA ARG A 88 0.55 0.00 -13.57
C ARG A 88 0.30 0.38 -15.03
N PRO A 89 1.26 0.17 -15.94
CA PRO A 89 1.06 0.48 -17.36
C PRO A 89 -0.10 -0.31 -17.97
N ASP A 90 -0.39 -1.51 -17.46
CA ASP A 90 -1.48 -2.39 -17.90
C ASP A 90 -2.86 -2.04 -17.31
N SER A 91 -2.94 -1.11 -16.35
CA SER A 91 -4.21 -0.66 -15.76
C SER A 91 -4.97 0.35 -16.63
N VAL A 92 -4.41 0.79 -17.77
CA VAL A 92 -5.05 1.78 -18.65
C VAL A 92 -5.89 1.09 -19.72
N ILE A 93 -7.21 1.28 -19.67
CA ILE A 93 -8.17 0.56 -20.54
C ILE A 93 -8.05 0.99 -22.02
N ASP A 94 -7.56 2.20 -22.29
CA ASP A 94 -7.47 2.77 -23.64
C ASP A 94 -6.04 2.62 -24.18
N LYS A 95 -5.85 1.70 -25.14
CA LYS A 95 -4.54 1.38 -25.74
C LYS A 95 -4.24 2.14 -27.03
N ASP A 96 -5.07 3.11 -27.42
CA ASP A 96 -4.79 3.93 -28.59
C ASP A 96 -3.46 4.69 -28.38
N GLU A 97 -2.50 4.45 -29.28
CA GLU A 97 -1.08 4.83 -29.21
C GLU A 97 -0.79 6.35 -29.22
N LYS A 98 -1.77 7.21 -28.91
CA LYS A 98 -1.68 8.68 -29.07
C LYS A 98 -1.91 9.49 -27.80
N TYR A 99 -1.83 8.88 -26.63
CA TYR A 99 -1.89 9.63 -25.40
C TYR A 99 -0.51 10.15 -25.01
N GLN A 100 -0.18 11.36 -25.46
CA GLN A 100 0.97 12.09 -24.94
C GLN A 100 0.67 12.58 -23.53
N ILE A 101 1.51 12.21 -22.57
CA ILE A 101 1.48 12.79 -21.22
C ILE A 101 1.85 14.28 -21.37
N PRO A 102 1.00 15.21 -20.91
CA PRO A 102 1.33 16.63 -20.91
C PRO A 102 2.67 16.90 -20.19
N HIS A 103 3.56 17.67 -20.81
CA HIS A 103 4.89 18.00 -20.27
C HIS A 103 4.83 18.60 -18.86
N GLU A 104 3.79 19.37 -18.54
CA GLU A 104 3.55 19.93 -17.22
C GLU A 104 3.40 18.89 -16.10
N LEU A 105 2.80 17.72 -16.41
CA LEU A 105 2.68 16.62 -15.44
C LEU A 105 4.03 15.94 -15.21
N THR A 106 4.80 15.73 -16.26
CA THR A 106 6.16 15.18 -16.17
C THR A 106 7.05 16.13 -15.36
N ALA A 107 7.11 17.42 -15.73
CA ALA A 107 7.91 18.42 -15.03
C ALA A 107 7.47 18.63 -13.57
N GLY A 108 6.16 18.60 -13.29
CA GLY A 108 5.63 18.66 -11.93
C GLY A 108 6.02 17.45 -11.08
N THR A 109 6.12 16.27 -11.70
CA THR A 109 6.52 15.02 -11.05
C THR A 109 8.01 14.98 -10.79
N GLU A 110 8.86 15.34 -11.75
CA GLU A 110 10.32 15.39 -11.55
C GLU A 110 10.73 16.25 -10.34
N GLN A 111 9.94 17.29 -10.03
CA GLN A 111 10.21 18.17 -8.89
C GLN A 111 9.78 17.61 -7.53
N ARG A 112 8.75 16.76 -7.48
CA ARG A 112 8.01 16.46 -6.23
C ARG A 112 7.53 15.01 -6.08
N GLY A 113 7.53 14.24 -7.15
CA GLY A 113 6.94 12.92 -7.22
C GLY A 113 7.90 11.84 -7.71
N PHE A 114 7.59 10.61 -7.35
CA PHE A 114 8.19 9.41 -7.95
C PHE A 114 7.07 8.50 -8.42
N VAL A 115 7.22 7.94 -9.62
CA VAL A 115 6.27 6.99 -10.21
C VAL A 115 6.98 5.66 -10.42
N SER A 116 6.48 4.60 -9.76
CA SER A 116 7.02 3.23 -9.89
C SER A 116 6.02 2.36 -10.66
N GLU A 117 6.52 1.55 -11.62
CA GLU A 117 5.69 0.66 -12.43
C GLU A 117 5.54 -0.73 -11.77
N VAL A 118 4.30 -1.19 -11.51
CA VAL A 118 4.04 -2.50 -10.84
C VAL A 118 2.90 -3.30 -11.51
N TRP A 119 3.10 -4.60 -11.78
CA TRP A 119 2.20 -5.45 -12.59
C TRP A 119 1.06 -6.19 -11.84
N LYS A 120 -0.01 -6.56 -12.59
CA LYS A 120 -0.96 -7.71 -12.46
C LYS A 120 -2.48 -7.42 -12.24
N VAL A 121 -3.28 -7.54 -13.32
CA VAL A 121 -4.70 -7.99 -13.46
C VAL A 121 -5.80 -7.22 -12.73
N GLY A 122 -6.78 -6.63 -13.43
CA GLY A 122 -7.77 -5.71 -12.84
C GLY A 122 -9.29 -5.88 -13.11
N LEU A 123 -10.03 -5.07 -12.35
CA LEU A 123 -11.47 -4.80 -12.22
C LEU A 123 -11.64 -3.28 -12.43
N ASP A 124 -12.77 -2.88 -13.01
CA ASP A 124 -13.02 -1.51 -13.46
C ASP A 124 -13.38 -0.54 -12.31
N MET A 125 -12.75 0.64 -12.28
CA MET A 125 -13.06 1.72 -11.34
C MET A 125 -14.15 2.64 -11.91
N LYS A 126 -15.36 2.51 -11.38
CA LYS A 126 -16.56 3.13 -11.94
C LYS A 126 -16.83 4.59 -11.55
N ASP A 127 -16.00 5.20 -10.70
CA ASP A 127 -16.26 6.56 -10.22
C ASP A 127 -15.25 7.58 -10.74
N THR A 128 -15.77 8.77 -11.05
CA THR A 128 -15.04 9.87 -11.69
C THR A 128 -14.62 10.85 -10.60
N SER A 129 -13.42 10.71 -10.06
CA SER A 129 -12.82 11.80 -9.26
C SER A 129 -12.17 12.79 -10.22
N ASP A 130 -12.66 14.03 -10.24
CA ASP A 130 -12.02 15.12 -10.96
C ASP A 130 -10.77 15.60 -10.19
N ARG A 131 -9.83 16.24 -10.89
CA ARG A 131 -8.56 16.71 -10.30
C ARG A 131 -8.71 17.58 -9.05
N SER A 132 -9.76 18.42 -8.95
CA SER A 132 -9.97 19.30 -7.79
C SER A 132 -10.34 18.49 -6.57
N THR A 133 -11.18 17.46 -6.73
CA THR A 133 -11.49 16.53 -5.65
C THR A 133 -10.24 15.84 -5.13
N ILE A 134 -9.37 15.34 -6.02
CA ILE A 134 -8.11 14.67 -5.64
C ILE A 134 -7.14 15.64 -4.93
N GLU A 135 -6.97 16.84 -5.48
CA GLU A 135 -6.14 17.90 -4.88
C GLU A 135 -6.60 18.22 -3.45
N ASN A 136 -7.90 18.45 -3.26
CA ASN A 136 -8.47 18.76 -1.96
C ASN A 136 -8.33 17.59 -0.97
N MET A 137 -8.51 16.35 -1.43
CA MET A 137 -8.29 15.16 -0.59
C MET A 137 -6.84 15.06 -0.12
N VAL A 138 -5.87 15.31 -1.02
CA VAL A 138 -4.44 15.28 -0.69
C VAL A 138 -4.07 16.40 0.28
N ASN A 139 -4.58 17.61 0.06
CA ASN A 139 -4.35 18.74 0.95
C ASN A 139 -4.95 18.49 2.34
N ASP A 140 -6.20 18.02 2.42
CA ASP A 140 -6.87 17.72 3.69
C ASP A 140 -6.15 16.60 4.46
N LEU A 141 -5.71 15.55 3.76
CA LEU A 141 -4.91 14.47 4.33
C LEU A 141 -3.61 14.99 4.95
N MET A 142 -2.89 15.87 4.24
CA MET A 142 -1.53 16.27 4.61
C MET A 142 -1.48 17.47 5.57
N ASP A 143 -2.47 18.35 5.52
CA ASP A 143 -2.46 19.60 6.28
C ASP A 143 -3.42 19.57 7.46
N THR A 144 -4.63 19.01 7.29
CA THR A 144 -5.67 19.05 8.32
C THR A 144 -5.66 17.80 9.19
N LYS A 145 -5.68 16.61 8.57
CA LYS A 145 -5.96 15.33 9.25
C LYS A 145 -4.70 14.56 9.66
N ARG A 146 -3.53 15.05 9.27
CA ARG A 146 -2.24 14.35 9.41
C ARG A 146 -1.97 13.86 10.83
N ASP A 147 -2.10 14.75 11.81
CA ASP A 147 -1.71 14.43 13.19
C ASP A 147 -2.68 13.44 13.85
N GLU A 148 -3.99 13.59 13.60
CA GLU A 148 -5.01 12.66 14.09
C GLU A 148 -4.82 11.25 13.48
N LEU A 149 -4.63 11.19 12.16
CA LEU A 149 -4.40 9.92 11.46
C LEU A 149 -3.11 9.25 11.94
N MET A 150 -2.03 10.01 12.13
CA MET A 150 -0.78 9.46 12.65
C MET A 150 -0.93 8.90 14.06
N LYS A 151 -1.64 9.61 14.94
CA LYS A 151 -1.89 9.11 16.30
C LYS A 151 -2.67 7.79 16.28
N SER A 152 -3.76 7.73 15.50
CA SER A 152 -4.56 6.51 15.36
C SER A 152 -3.76 5.35 14.75
N MET A 153 -2.93 5.63 13.75
CA MET A 153 -2.04 4.66 13.12
C MET A 153 -0.98 4.15 14.10
N ASP A 154 -0.41 5.02 14.93
CA ASP A 154 0.58 4.64 15.93
C ASP A 154 -0.03 3.67 16.96
N GLU A 155 -1.21 3.99 17.49
CA GLU A 155 -1.94 3.11 18.42
C GLU A 155 -2.23 1.73 17.79
N THR A 156 -2.74 1.73 16.56
CA THR A 156 -3.02 0.49 15.81
C THR A 156 -1.74 -0.31 15.55
N SER A 157 -0.65 0.37 15.19
CA SER A 157 0.66 -0.24 14.95
C SER A 157 1.22 -0.91 16.22
N GLN A 158 1.05 -0.28 17.39
CA GLN A 158 1.48 -0.88 18.66
C GLN A 158 0.67 -2.12 19.01
N LEU A 159 -0.66 -2.09 18.80
CA LEU A 159 -1.52 -3.26 19.03
C LEU A 159 -1.15 -4.42 18.10
N ALA A 160 -0.92 -4.14 16.81
CA ALA A 160 -0.48 -5.13 15.84
C ALA A 160 0.88 -5.74 16.20
N LYS A 161 1.86 -4.93 16.64
CA LYS A 161 3.17 -5.42 17.10
C LYS A 161 3.04 -6.30 18.34
N LYS A 162 2.20 -5.91 19.30
CA LYS A 162 1.95 -6.68 20.53
C LYS A 162 1.24 -8.01 20.26
N SER A 163 0.34 -8.06 19.27
CA SER A 163 -0.40 -9.31 18.97
C SER A 163 0.52 -10.37 18.35
N VAL A 164 1.52 -9.95 17.56
CA VAL A 164 2.44 -10.86 16.85
C VAL A 164 3.76 -11.11 17.57
N SER A 165 4.09 -10.35 18.62
CA SER A 165 5.29 -10.59 19.43
C SER A 165 5.18 -11.92 20.18
N GLU A 166 6.31 -12.44 20.66
CA GLU A 166 6.31 -13.63 21.54
C GLU A 166 5.38 -13.41 22.74
N GLY A 167 4.52 -14.40 23.02
CA GLY A 167 3.47 -14.29 24.03
C GLY A 167 2.25 -13.47 23.61
N GLY A 168 2.22 -12.95 22.38
CA GLY A 168 1.08 -12.27 21.79
C GLY A 168 -0.04 -13.22 21.37
N SER A 169 -1.25 -12.67 21.19
CA SER A 169 -2.44 -13.46 20.83
C SER A 169 -2.30 -14.16 19.48
N SER A 170 -1.78 -13.48 18.46
CA SER A 170 -1.57 -14.06 17.13
C SER A 170 -0.44 -15.09 17.14
N TYR A 171 0.59 -14.86 17.96
CA TYR A 171 1.66 -15.83 18.17
C TYR A 171 1.14 -17.13 18.78
N PHE A 172 0.36 -17.06 19.87
CA PHE A 172 -0.23 -18.25 20.49
C PHE A 172 -1.23 -18.96 19.57
N ASN A 173 -2.02 -18.20 18.81
CA ASN A 173 -2.95 -18.79 17.85
C ASN A 173 -2.23 -19.54 16.72
N LEU A 174 -1.04 -19.08 16.31
CA LEU A 174 -0.20 -19.80 15.36
C LEU A 174 0.33 -21.12 15.97
N GLU A 175 0.86 -21.09 17.18
CA GLU A 175 1.35 -22.29 17.86
C GLU A 175 0.23 -23.31 18.12
N ALA A 176 -0.97 -22.83 18.51
CA ALA A 176 -2.14 -23.67 18.67
C ALA A 176 -2.59 -24.31 17.35
N LEU A 177 -2.58 -23.55 16.26
CA LEU A 177 -2.88 -24.06 14.92
C LEU A 177 -1.86 -25.11 14.47
N ILE A 178 -0.56 -24.85 14.65
CA ILE A 178 0.51 -25.81 14.29
C ILE A 178 0.33 -27.11 15.07
N LYS A 179 0.05 -27.01 16.38
CA LYS A 179 -0.20 -28.18 17.24
C LYS A 179 -1.40 -28.99 16.75
N ASP A 180 -2.51 -28.31 16.43
CA ASP A 180 -3.72 -28.97 15.97
C ASP A 180 -3.53 -29.61 14.59
N ILE A 181 -2.80 -28.98 13.67
CA ILE A 181 -2.44 -29.57 12.37
C ILE A 181 -1.58 -30.83 12.55
N ASN A 182 -0.61 -30.81 13.46
CA ASN A 182 0.27 -31.95 13.73
C ASN A 182 -0.40 -33.10 14.50
N ALA A 183 -1.59 -32.86 15.05
CA ALA A 183 -2.38 -33.87 15.77
C ALA A 183 -3.46 -34.53 14.90
N LEU A 184 -3.57 -34.14 13.62
CA LEU A 184 -4.37 -34.82 12.60
C LEU A 184 -3.61 -36.02 12.04
#